data_AF-E0IEM9-F1
#
_entry.id   AF-E0IEM9-F1
#
_cell.length_a   1.000
_cell.length_b   1.000
_cell.length_c   1.000
_cell.angle_alpha   90.00
_cell.angle_beta   90.00
_cell.angle_gamma   90.00
#
_symmetry.space_group_name_H-M   'P 1'
#
loop_
_entity.id
_entity.type
_entity.pdbx_description
1 polymer ?
#
loop_
_entity_poly.entity_id
_entity_poly.type
_entity_poly.pdbx_seq_one_letter_code
_entity_poly.pdbx_strand_id
1 'polypeptide(L)'
;MLWLWSALFVIVIAAIIATIASSSSRWTVILTEGGTRVDLVDRLYAYLKSQGVKTKLSGDANLRRLLVHKRDEDRARRLVQSFQAEV
;
A
#
# COMPACT_ATOMS: atom_id res chain seq x y z
N MET A 1 -39.83 -16.09 -7.78
CA MET A 1 -38.88 -15.89 -6.66
C MET A 1 -37.43 -16.22 -7.00
N LEU A 2 -37.10 -17.34 -7.67
CA LEU A 2 -35.71 -17.76 -7.96
C LEU A 2 -34.89 -16.76 -8.78
N TRP A 3 -35.50 -16.05 -9.73
CA TRP A 3 -34.82 -15.08 -10.59
C TRP A 3 -34.20 -13.90 -9.84
N LEU A 4 -34.83 -13.46 -8.75
CA LEU A 4 -34.36 -12.33 -7.94
C LEU A 4 -33.07 -12.69 -7.18
N TRP A 5 -32.99 -13.94 -6.70
CA TRP A 5 -31.82 -14.47 -6.00
C TRP A 5 -30.66 -14.75 -6.94
N SER A 6 -30.92 -15.26 -8.16
CA SER A 6 -29.88 -15.46 -9.17
C SER A 6 -29.25 -14.12 -9.61
N ALA A 7 -30.06 -13.08 -9.81
CA ALA A 7 -29.56 -11.75 -10.14
C ALA A 7 -28.67 -11.16 -9.02
N LEU A 8 -29.07 -11.34 -7.75
CA LEU A 8 -28.27 -10.92 -6.60
C LEU A 8 -26.93 -11.65 -6.55
N PHE A 9 -26.92 -12.96 -6.82
CA PHE A 9 -25.71 -13.77 -6.79
C PHE A 9 -24.71 -13.34 -7.88
N VAL A 10 -25.20 -13.02 -9.08
CA VAL A 10 -24.37 -12.52 -10.18
C VAL A 10 -23.74 -11.17 -9.84
N ILE A 11 -24.49 -10.25 -9.20
CA ILE A 11 -23.95 -8.95 -8.76
C ILE A 11 -22.87 -9.13 -7.69
N VAL A 12 -23.08 -10.04 -6.73
CA VAL A 12 -22.09 -10.32 -5.68
C VAL A 12 -20.83 -10.95 -6.27
N ILE A 13 -20.95 -11.91 -7.18
CA ILE A 13 -19.80 -12.53 -7.86
C ILE A 13 -19.04 -11.50 -8.71
N ALA A 14 -19.74 -10.64 -9.46
CA ALA A 14 -19.13 -9.58 -10.25
C ALA A 14 -18.37 -8.58 -9.37
N ALA A 15 -18.91 -8.21 -8.21
CA ALA A 15 -18.24 -7.35 -7.24
C ALA A 15 -16.96 -8.00 -6.71
N ILE A 16 -17.00 -9.30 -6.35
CA ILE A 16 -15.82 -10.04 -5.88
C ILE A 16 -14.74 -10.07 -6.97
N ILE A 17 -15.08 -10.40 -8.21
CA ILE A 17 -14.14 -10.44 -9.33
C ILE A 17 -13.53 -9.05 -9.58
N ALA A 18 -14.33 -7.98 -9.51
CA ALA A 18 -13.84 -6.60 -9.66
C ALA A 18 -12.84 -6.21 -8.56
N THR A 19 -13.02 -6.67 -7.32
CA THR A 19 -12.04 -6.43 -6.26
C THR A 19 -10.69 -7.11 -6.51
N ILE A 20 -10.69 -8.29 -7.15
CA ILE A 20 -9.48 -9.09 -7.43
C ILE A 20 -8.72 -8.55 -8.66
N ALA A 21 -9.43 -8.06 -9.67
CA ALA A 21 -8.84 -7.61 -10.95
C ALA A 21 -8.03 -6.30 -10.87
N SER A 22 -8.13 -5.54 -9.77
CA SER A 22 -7.41 -4.26 -9.59
C SER A 22 -5.90 -4.40 -9.28
N SER A 23 -5.34 -5.61 -9.37
CA SER A 23 -3.98 -5.95 -8.95
C SER A 23 -2.93 -5.97 -10.10
N SER A 24 -2.92 -4.99 -11.02
CA SER A 24 -1.96 -5.00 -12.16
C SER A 24 -0.78 -4.02 -12.09
N SER A 25 -0.56 -3.33 -10.96
CA SER A 25 0.77 -2.80 -10.60
C SER A 25 0.86 -2.71 -9.09
N ARG A 26 1.39 -3.78 -8.50
CA ARG A 26 1.19 -4.12 -7.10
C ARG A 26 1.90 -3.17 -6.14
N TRP A 27 3.00 -2.56 -6.58
CA TRP A 27 3.89 -1.77 -5.72
C TRP A 27 4.07 -0.38 -6.29
N THR A 28 3.90 0.63 -5.46
CA THR A 28 4.13 2.05 -5.76
C THR A 28 5.24 2.58 -4.84
N VAL A 29 6.10 3.45 -5.36
CA VAL A 29 7.17 4.06 -4.58
C VAL A 29 6.61 5.29 -3.88
N ILE A 30 6.71 5.34 -2.55
CA ILE A 30 6.23 6.49 -1.76
C ILE A 30 7.38 7.40 -1.35
N LEU A 31 8.54 6.81 -1.03
CA LEU A 31 9.69 7.58 -0.60
C LEU A 31 10.95 6.97 -1.21
N THR A 32 11.86 7.83 -1.66
CA THR A 32 13.19 7.44 -2.13
C THR A 32 14.19 8.39 -1.51
N GLU A 33 15.06 7.88 -0.66
CA GLU A 33 16.10 8.67 0.01
C GLU A 33 17.43 7.94 -0.09
N GLY A 34 18.53 8.69 -0.09
CA GLY A 34 19.90 8.16 -0.16
C GLY A 34 20.82 8.76 0.88
N GLY A 35 22.00 8.18 1.04
CA GLY A 35 23.05 8.66 1.94
C GLY A 35 22.63 8.73 3.42
N THR A 36 22.79 9.88 4.05
CA THR A 36 22.64 10.08 5.51
C THR A 36 21.19 10.00 6.03
N ARG A 37 20.19 9.92 5.14
CA ARG A 37 18.77 9.86 5.49
C ARG A 37 18.16 8.47 5.38
N VAL A 38 19.00 7.46 5.15
CA VAL A 38 18.56 6.06 5.05
C VAL A 38 17.89 5.57 6.33
N ASP A 39 18.34 6.01 7.50
CA ASP A 39 17.71 5.68 8.79
C ASP A 39 16.25 6.16 8.90
N LEU A 40 15.91 7.30 8.27
CA LEU A 40 14.53 7.80 8.25
C LEU A 40 13.62 6.86 7.45
N VAL A 41 14.13 6.30 6.36
CA VAL A 41 13.38 5.34 5.54
C VAL A 41 13.12 4.05 6.32
N ASP A 42 14.10 3.57 7.08
CA ASP A 42 13.93 2.37 7.92
C ASP A 42 12.95 2.60 9.07
N ARG A 43 12.98 3.78 9.72
CA ARG A 43 11.98 4.16 10.74
C ARG A 43 10.57 4.25 10.16
N LEU A 44 10.42 4.90 9.00
CA LEU A 44 9.14 4.99 8.32
C LEU A 44 8.64 3.61 7.85
N TYR A 45 9.55 2.75 7.39
CA TYR A 45 9.22 1.36 7.06
C TYR A 45 8.68 0.59 8.28
N ALA A 46 9.35 0.71 9.43
CA ALA A 46 8.90 0.09 10.68
C ALA A 46 7.54 0.63 11.14
N TYR A 47 7.33 1.95 11.03
CA TYR A 47 6.06 2.60 11.36
C TYR A 47 4.92 2.12 10.45
N LEU A 48 5.10 2.12 9.13
CA LEU A 48 4.07 1.63 8.21
C LEU A 48 3.77 0.14 8.43
N LYS A 49 4.79 -0.66 8.76
CA LYS A 49 4.63 -2.08 9.07
C LYS A 49 3.83 -2.30 10.36
N SER A 50 4.06 -1.49 11.41
CA SER A 50 3.29 -1.58 12.66
C SER A 50 1.81 -1.22 12.48
N GLN A 51 1.50 -0.36 11.50
CA GLN A 51 0.14 0.01 11.12
C GLN A 51 -0.55 -1.00 10.18
N GLY A 52 0.12 -2.13 9.86
CA GLY A 52 -0.41 -3.19 9.02
C GLY A 52 -0.37 -2.90 7.51
N VAL A 53 0.39 -1.89 7.07
CA VAL A 53 0.57 -1.59 5.64
C VAL A 53 1.58 -2.56 5.03
N LYS A 54 1.26 -3.13 3.86
CA LYS A 54 2.22 -3.95 3.11
C LYS A 54 3.28 -3.06 2.47
N THR A 55 4.48 -3.11 3.03
CA THR A 55 5.64 -2.33 2.58
C THR A 55 6.78 -3.23 2.11
N LYS A 56 7.58 -2.73 1.18
CA LYS A 56 8.77 -3.38 0.65
C LYS A 56 9.87 -2.34 0.53
N LEU A 57 11.04 -2.62 1.10
CA LEU A 57 12.24 -1.85 0.84
C LEU A 57 12.91 -2.38 -0.43
N SER A 58 13.34 -1.47 -1.29
CA SER A 58 14.14 -1.80 -2.48
C SER A 58 15.20 -0.73 -2.64
N GLY A 59 16.44 -1.11 -2.89
CA GLY A 59 17.51 -0.14 -2.96
C GLY A 59 18.87 -0.79 -2.79
N ASP A 60 19.90 0.02 -3.05
CA ASP A 60 21.29 -0.34 -2.89
C ASP A 60 21.87 0.39 -1.66
N ALA A 61 23.14 0.13 -1.31
CA ALA A 61 23.79 0.66 -0.10
C ALA A 61 23.71 2.18 0.04
N ASN A 62 23.58 2.92 -1.06
CA ASN A 62 23.55 4.38 -1.08
C ASN A 62 22.15 4.99 -1.36
N LEU A 63 21.14 4.17 -1.70
CA LEU A 63 19.84 4.66 -2.14
C LEU A 63 18.75 3.65 -1.78
N ARG A 64 17.85 4.03 -0.88
CA ARG A 64 16.77 3.20 -0.35
C ARG A 64 15.40 3.75 -0.77
N ARG A 65 14.62 2.89 -1.40
CA ARG A 65 13.25 3.16 -1.85
C ARG A 65 12.28 2.39 -0.99
N LEU A 66 11.29 3.09 -0.47
CA LEU A 66 10.16 2.52 0.23
C LEU A 66 9.00 2.38 -0.74
N LEU A 67 8.70 1.13 -1.06
CA LEU A 67 7.55 0.76 -1.84
C LEU A 67 6.43 0.33 -0.90
N VAL A 68 5.21 0.69 -1.25
CA VAL A 68 4.02 0.14 -0.61
C VAL A 68 3.11 -0.48 -1.64
N HIS A 69 2.18 -1.30 -1.19
CA HIS A 69 1.18 -1.84 -2.08
C HIS A 69 0.30 -0.71 -2.65
N LYS A 70 0.01 -0.70 -3.95
CA LYS A 70 -0.77 0.39 -4.59
C LYS A 70 -2.14 0.61 -3.94
N ARG A 71 -2.82 -0.48 -3.55
CA ARG A 71 -4.08 -0.43 -2.77
C ARG A 71 -3.98 0.29 -1.43
N ASP A 72 -2.78 0.31 -0.84
CA ASP A 72 -2.50 0.89 0.47
C ASP A 72 -1.82 2.26 0.34
N GLU A 73 -1.72 2.82 -0.88
CA GLU A 73 -1.02 4.07 -1.18
C GLU A 73 -1.64 5.27 -0.43
N ASP A 74 -2.94 5.48 -0.54
CA ASP A 74 -3.63 6.60 0.12
C ASP A 74 -3.47 6.54 1.64
N ARG A 75 -3.53 5.32 2.19
CA ARG A 75 -3.35 5.09 3.62
C ARG A 75 -1.90 5.36 4.03
N ALA A 76 -0.94 4.89 3.26
CA ALA A 76 0.47 5.12 3.52
C ALA A 76 0.83 6.61 3.41
N ARG A 77 0.30 7.35 2.42
CA ARG A 77 0.49 8.80 2.31
C ARG A 77 -0.04 9.55 3.54
N ARG A 78 -1.22 9.18 4.05
CA ARG A 78 -1.76 9.76 5.29
C ARG A 78 -0.86 9.47 6.49
N LEU A 79 -0.42 8.22 6.63
CA LEU A 79 0.50 7.82 7.71
C LEU A 79 1.85 8.52 7.63
N VAL A 80 2.37 8.76 6.43
CA VAL A 80 3.60 9.54 6.22
C VAL A 80 3.41 10.99 6.67
N GLN A 81 2.27 11.60 6.33
CA GLN A 81 1.96 12.96 6.80
C GLN A 81 1.83 13.01 8.32
N SER A 82 1.18 12.03 8.95
CA SER A 82 1.11 11.93 10.41
C SER A 82 2.50 11.77 11.03
N PHE A 83 3.35 10.92 10.44
CA PHE A 83 4.72 10.72 10.91
C PHE A 83 5.58 11.98 10.79
N GLN A 84 5.43 12.75 9.70
CA GLN A 84 6.14 14.02 9.51
C GLN A 84 5.61 15.15 10.41
N ALA A 85 4.36 15.09 10.85
CA ALA A 85 3.81 16.07 11.77
C ALA A 85 4.26 15.86 13.22
N GLU A 86 4.72 14.66 13.55
CA GLU A 86 5.15 14.26 14.90
C GLU A 86 6.67 14.31 15.11
N VAL A 87 7.43 14.47 14.02
CA VAL A 87 8.91 14.64 14.00
C VAL A 87 9.26 16.10 13.79
#